data_AF-A0A4Q7B4S7-F1
#
_entry.id   AF-A0A4Q7B4S7-F1
#
_cell.length_a   1.000
_cell.length_b   1.000
_cell.length_c   1.000
_cell.angle_alpha   90.00
_cell.angle_beta   90.00
_cell.angle_gamma   90.00
#
_symmetry.space_group_name_H-M   'P 1'
#
loop_
_entity.id
_entity.type
_entity.pdbx_description
1 polymer ?
#
loop_
_entity_poly.entity_id
_entity_poly.type
_entity_poly.pdbx_seq_one_letter_code
_entity_poly.pdbx_strand_id
1 'polypeptide(L)' 'MDIKHIKNLLDIFEGTVERRCAIYEIADDEDDENRAAAECGAAKAELIRAIEQLAQHQEDSSA' A
#
# COMPACT_ATOMS: atom_id res chain seq x y z
N MET A 1 -9.68 -1.19 13.91
CA MET A 1 -9.31 -0.43 12.70
C MET A 1 -10.58 0.24 12.17
N ASP A 2 -10.58 1.51 11.78
CA ASP A 2 -11.75 2.15 11.15
C ASP A 2 -11.56 2.33 9.64
N ILE A 3 -12.65 2.56 8.92
CA ILE A 3 -12.62 2.73 7.45
C ILE A 3 -11.82 3.96 7.01
N LYS A 4 -11.64 4.97 7.87
CA LYS A 4 -10.85 6.17 7.55
C LYS A 4 -9.37 5.83 7.50
N HIS A 5 -8.90 4.95 8.37
CA HIS A 5 -7.52 4.48 8.35
C HIS A 5 -7.20 3.70 7.08
N ILE A 6 -8.11 2.83 6.62
CA ILE A 6 -7.94 2.11 5.33
C ILE A 6 -7.93 3.08 4.14
N LYS A 7 -8.78 4.11 4.14
CA LYS A 7 -8.75 5.15 3.10
C LYS A 7 -7.40 5.87 3.05
N ASN A 8 -6.86 6.24 4.21
CA ASN A 8 -5.54 6.85 4.28
C ASN A 8 -4.44 5.91 3.76
N LEU A 9 -4.51 4.61 4.06
CA LEU A 9 -3.57 3.63 3.51
C LEU A 9 -3.73 3.44 1.99
N LEU A 10 -4.95 3.56 1.46
CA LEU A 10 -5.22 3.55 0.02
C LEU A 10 -4.54 4.76 -0.66
N ASP A 11 -4.72 5.96 -0.12
CA ASP A 11 -4.10 7.19 -0.66
C ASP A 11 -2.56 7.09 -0.66
N ILE A 12 -1.98 6.51 0.41
CA ILE A 12 -0.53 6.26 0.49
C ILE A 12 -0.09 5.25 -0.57
N PHE A 13 -0.82 4.14 -0.73
CA PHE A 13 -0.50 3.13 -1.73
C PHE A 13 -0.58 3.70 -3.15
N GLU A 14 -1.64 4.44 -3.50
CA GLU A 14 -1.78 5.11 -4.79
C GLU A 14 -0.60 6.05 -5.06
N GLY A 15 -0.21 6.87 -4.09
CA GLY A 15 0.97 7.73 -4.21
C GLY A 15 2.28 6.98 -4.41
N THR A 16 2.45 5.79 -3.82
CA THR A 16 3.64 4.95 -4.08
C THR A 16 3.63 4.33 -5.47
N VAL A 17 2.45 3.97 -6.00
CA VAL A 17 2.31 3.45 -7.37
C VAL A 17 2.66 4.53 -8.38
N GLU A 18 2.11 5.74 -8.22
CA GLU A 18 2.42 6.88 -9.08
C GLU A 18 3.92 7.20 -9.09
N ARG A 19 4.55 7.27 -7.91
CA ARG A 19 6.00 7.48 -7.79
C ARG A 19 6.81 6.38 -8.49
N ARG A 20 6.43 5.12 -8.31
CA ARG A 20 7.12 4.00 -8.95
C ARG A 20 6.99 4.06 -10.47
N CYS A 21 5.80 4.35 -11.00
CA CYS A 21 5.61 4.53 -12.44
C CYS A 21 6.47 5.68 -12.98
N ALA A 22 6.51 6.82 -12.29
CA ALA A 22 7.35 7.94 -12.69
C ALA A 22 8.85 7.59 -12.68
N ILE A 23 9.32 6.83 -11.68
CA ILE A 23 10.71 6.38 -11.60
C ILE A 23 11.07 5.45 -12.75
N TYR A 24 10.22 4.47 -13.09
CA TYR A 24 10.45 3.59 -14.24
C TYR A 24 10.50 4.32 -15.60
N GLU A 25 9.93 5.53 -15.69
CA GLU A 25 10.00 6.34 -16.92
C GLU A 25 11.29 7.16 -17.04
N ILE A 26 11.98 7.44 -15.94
CA ILE A 26 13.10 8.39 -15.89
C ILE A 26 14.40 7.80 -15.36
N ALA A 27 14.34 6.67 -14.66
CA ALA A 27 15.50 6.04 -14.05
C ALA A 27 16.37 5.39 -15.12
N ASP A 28 17.67 5.69 -15.06
CA ASP A 28 18.73 5.02 -15.81
C ASP A 28 19.52 4.06 -14.89
N ASP A 29 19.07 3.91 -13.64
CA ASP A 29 19.69 3.13 -12.56
C ASP A 29 18.67 2.16 -11.94
N GLU A 30 19.04 0.88 -11.95
CA GLU A 30 18.26 -0.24 -11.42
C GLU A 30 18.01 -0.12 -9.90
N ASP A 31 18.88 0.59 -9.16
CA ASP A 31 18.73 0.77 -7.71
C ASP A 31 17.55 1.69 -7.35
N ASP A 32 17.30 2.74 -8.14
CA ASP A 32 16.17 3.64 -7.93
C ASP A 32 14.83 2.93 -8.24
N GLU A 33 14.81 2.11 -9.28
CA GLU A 33 13.67 1.24 -9.61
C GLU A 33 13.39 0.23 -8.47
N ASN A 34 14.44 -0.43 -7.98
CA ASN A 34 14.33 -1.40 -6.89
C ASN A 34 13.82 -0.77 -5.60
N ARG A 35 14.30 0.44 -5.26
CA ARG A 35 13.81 1.18 -4.09
C ARG A 35 12.33 1.53 -4.24
N ALA A 36 11.93 2.04 -5.39
CA ALA A 36 10.54 2.39 -5.67
C ALA A 36 9.61 1.17 -5.63
N ALA A 37 10.07 0.03 -6.15
CA ALA A 37 9.36 -1.24 -6.08
C ALA A 37 9.20 -1.73 -4.64
N ALA A 38 10.25 -1.63 -3.81
CA ALA A 38 10.21 -2.02 -2.41
C ALA A 38 9.23 -1.15 -1.60
N GLU A 39 9.26 0.18 -1.80
CA GLU A 39 8.35 1.12 -1.13
C GLU A 39 6.88 0.84 -1.48
N CYS A 40 6.58 0.63 -2.76
CA CYS A 40 5.24 0.27 -3.22
C CYS A 40 4.78 -1.08 -2.65
N GLY A 41 5.69 -2.06 -2.59
CA GLY A 41 5.43 -3.37 -1.99
C GLY A 41 5.10 -3.29 -0.50
N ALA A 42 5.83 -2.44 0.25
CA ALA A 42 5.59 -2.22 1.68
C ALA A 42 4.21 -1.59 1.93
N ALA A 43 3.87 -0.52 1.19
CA ALA A 43 2.57 0.14 1.30
C ALA A 43 1.41 -0.80 0.95
N LYS A 44 1.57 -1.64 -0.09
CA LYS A 44 0.60 -2.68 -0.44
C LYS A 44 0.39 -3.68 0.70
N ALA A 45 1.47 -4.17 1.31
CA ALA A 45 1.39 -5.16 2.37
C ALA A 45 0.70 -4.60 3.62
N GLU A 46 0.94 -3.33 3.95
CA GLU A 46 0.28 -2.64 5.06
C GLU A 46 -1.23 -2.45 4.81
N LEU A 47 -1.61 -2.04 3.60
CA LEU A 47 -3.02 -1.93 3.21
C LEU A 47 -3.75 -3.29 3.30
N ILE A 48 -3.13 -4.36 2.81
CA ILE A 48 -3.71 -5.71 2.88
C ILE A 48 -3.92 -6.13 4.34
N ARG A 49 -2.91 -5.98 5.20
CA ARG A 49 -3.05 -6.31 6.64
C ARG A 49 -4.17 -5.52 7.32
N ALA A 50 -4.31 -4.24 6.99
CA ALA A 50 -5.37 -3.41 7.54
C ALA A 50 -6.78 -3.88 7.13
N ILE A 51 -6.92 -4.33 5.87
CA ILE A 51 -8.17 -4.90 5.35
C ILE A 51 -8.48 -6.24 6.03
N GLU A 52 -7.50 -7.13 6.14
CA GLU A 52 -7.65 -8.43 6.82
C GLU A 52 -8.09 -8.27 8.27
N GLN A 53 -7.46 -7.33 9.01
CA GLN A 53 -7.85 -7.03 10.38
C GLN A 53 -9.28 -6.49 10.47
N LEU A 54 -9.70 -5.61 9.55
CA LEU A 54 -11.07 -5.10 9.54
C LEU A 54 -12.08 -6.23 9.26
N ALA A 55 -11.79 -7.12 8.31
CA ALA A 55 -12.64 -8.25 7.98
C ALA A 55 -12.82 -9.19 9.20
N GLN A 56 -11.72 -9.54 9.87
CA GLN A 56 -11.75 -10.38 11.08
C GLN A 56 -12.60 -9.75 12.20
N HIS A 57 -12.44 -8.44 12.44
CA HIS A 57 -13.23 -7.72 13.43
C HIS A 57 -14.74 -7.71 13.11
N GLN A 58 -15.12 -7.72 11.83
CA GLN A 58 -16.52 -7.79 11.41
C GLN A 58 -17.11 -9.19 11.59
N GLU A 59 -16.34 -10.25 11.33
CA GLU A 59 -16.76 -11.63 11.58
C GLU A 59 -16.98 -11.86 13.09
N ASP A 60 -16.05 -11.43 13.94
CA ASP A 60 -16.14 -11.58 15.39
C ASP A 60 -17.27 -10.74 16.01
N SER A 61 -17.65 -9.63 15.40
CA SER A 61 -18.77 -8.78 15.86
C SER A 61 -20.15 -9.28 15.40
N SER A 62 -20.18 -10.24 14.48
CA SER A 62 -21.41 -10.81 13.91
C SER A 62 -21.74 -12.21 14.47
N ALA A 63 -20.90 -12.73 15.38
CA ALA A 63 -21.04 -14.01 16.08
C ALA A 63 -21.57 -13.83 17.51
#